data_AF-A0A2V5RZQ5-F1
#
_entry.id   AF-A0A2V5RZQ5-F1
#
_cell.length_a   1.000
_cell.length_b   1.000
_cell.length_c   1.000
_cell.angle_alpha   90.00
_cell.angle_beta   90.00
_cell.angle_gamma   90.00
#
_symmetry.space_group_name_H-M   'P 1'
#
loop_
_entity.id
_entity.type
_entity.pdbx_description
1 polymer ?
#
loop_
_entity_poly.entity_id
_entity_poly.type
_entity_poly.pdbx_seq_one_letter_code
_entity_poly.pdbx_strand_id
1 'polypeptide(L)'
;MKKIPYSINAMNQPFDITTRQPQLFVCRDFEHLKDVLEEFASKMAFMVGGLEGINKAIECNNTATCEYSSGLQVSGVFNEVITDENNSPIYLRTTGKTALAFGNKELQGHGIDYHKDGFGSPVGKWKQTPSAPELLTNDQLHALGIVEGKKAKLEFMSGIVVSGKVEKILRHDGKLLLITFSNCSAKYGDRVLFDPDWGTCDMAVGERISSVFNGAADKDAYNQVALVPKERTIKVPSDAKRKRLENLYAQVRKIRESKTGYERLGEIWETQQAAHPEDWLLSMEIFEILDTTDQQRQLKAKIEKFLNEKKAQTKDLTTLISWGFRLVEYHKKPEYQAALHASPK
;
A
#
# COMPACT_ATOMS: atom_id res chain seq x y z
N MET A 1 22.75 14.84 10.28
CA MET A 1 21.87 13.67 10.10
C MET A 1 22.66 12.44 10.50
N LYS A 2 22.11 11.60 11.38
CA LYS A 2 22.80 10.38 11.86
C LYS A 2 22.70 9.30 10.79
N LYS A 3 23.81 8.70 10.38
CA LYS A 3 23.81 7.53 9.48
C LYS A 3 23.72 6.27 10.33
N ILE A 4 22.76 5.41 10.05
CA ILE A 4 22.48 4.16 10.77
C ILE A 4 22.53 3.01 9.74
N PRO A 5 23.22 1.90 10.01
CA PRO A 5 23.13 0.73 9.13
C PRO A 5 21.69 0.27 8.96
N TYR A 6 21.27 0.02 7.72
CA TYR A 6 19.93 -0.50 7.43
C TYR A 6 19.82 -1.93 7.95
N SER A 7 18.71 -2.22 8.62
CA SER A 7 18.35 -3.55 9.14
C SER A 7 16.84 -3.58 9.36
N ILE A 8 16.29 -4.75 9.68
CA ILE A 8 14.85 -4.91 9.92
C ILE A 8 14.33 -4.00 11.04
N ASN A 9 15.19 -3.60 11.98
CA ASN A 9 14.86 -2.68 13.06
C ASN A 9 14.42 -1.29 12.58
N ALA A 10 14.67 -0.93 11.32
CA ALA A 10 14.20 0.32 10.74
C ALA A 10 12.66 0.47 10.83
N MET A 11 11.91 -0.63 10.78
CA MET A 11 10.44 -0.64 10.90
C MET A 11 9.95 -0.12 12.26
N ASN A 12 10.77 -0.22 13.30
CA ASN A 12 10.40 0.15 14.67
C ASN A 12 10.66 1.63 14.97
N GLN A 13 11.14 2.41 14.00
CA GLN A 13 11.47 3.80 14.19
C GLN A 13 10.41 4.71 13.57
N PRO A 14 9.40 5.17 14.33
CA PRO A 14 8.40 6.09 13.82
C PRO A 14 9.05 7.41 13.41
N PHE A 15 8.58 7.97 12.31
CA PHE A 15 9.06 9.25 11.79
C PHE A 15 7.90 10.03 11.15
N ASP A 16 7.77 11.30 11.53
CA ASP A 16 6.86 12.22 10.88
C ASP A 16 7.44 12.64 9.52
N ILE A 17 6.87 12.06 8.46
CA ILE A 17 7.25 12.28 7.07
C ILE A 17 7.13 13.75 6.63
N THR A 18 6.43 14.60 7.38
CA THR A 18 6.29 16.03 7.09
C THR A 18 7.45 16.87 7.63
N THR A 19 8.32 16.28 8.45
CA THR A 19 9.48 16.95 9.05
C THR A 19 10.79 16.61 8.33
N ARG A 20 11.88 17.31 8.67
CA ARG A 20 13.21 16.96 8.12
C ARG A 20 13.61 15.59 8.64
N GLN A 21 14.14 14.74 7.75
CA GLN A 21 14.58 13.40 8.08
C GLN A 21 15.70 13.43 9.18
N PRO A 22 15.48 12.82 10.36
CA PRO A 22 16.41 12.88 11.48
C PRO A 22 17.61 11.94 11.32
N GLN A 23 17.39 10.77 10.70
CA GLN A 23 18.41 9.76 10.42
C GLN A 23 18.31 9.23 8.99
N LEU A 24 19.45 8.77 8.48
CA LEU A 24 19.55 8.06 7.22
C LEU A 24 19.88 6.60 7.49
N PHE A 25 19.06 5.69 6.97
CA PHE A 25 19.41 4.27 6.93
C PHE A 25 20.27 3.99 5.71
N VAL A 26 21.40 3.30 5.92
CA VAL A 26 22.42 3.09 4.89
C VAL A 26 22.57 1.59 4.63
N CYS A 27 22.29 1.18 3.40
CA CYS A 27 22.59 -0.16 2.89
C CYS A 27 24.04 -0.23 2.42
N ARG A 28 24.68 -1.40 2.54
CA ARG A 28 26.02 -1.65 2.00
C ARG A 28 26.00 -1.69 0.46
N ASP A 29 24.98 -2.35 -0.07
CA ASP A 29 24.71 -2.56 -1.49
C ASP A 29 23.22 -2.90 -1.70
N PHE A 30 22.84 -3.21 -2.94
CA PHE A 30 21.46 -3.58 -3.30
C PHE A 30 21.05 -4.95 -2.76
N GLU A 31 21.96 -5.92 -2.66
CA GLU A 31 21.63 -7.25 -2.15
C GLU A 31 21.25 -7.18 -0.68
N HIS A 32 22.03 -6.43 0.11
CA HIS A 32 21.71 -6.17 1.51
C HIS A 32 20.35 -5.50 1.72
N LEU A 33 19.95 -4.59 0.83
CA LEU A 33 18.60 -4.00 0.86
C LEU A 33 17.54 -5.07 0.61
N LYS A 34 17.73 -5.89 -0.42
CA LYS A 34 16.82 -6.97 -0.79
C LYS A 34 16.67 -8.00 0.34
N ASP A 35 17.76 -8.47 0.92
CA ASP A 35 17.77 -9.44 2.02
C ASP A 35 16.93 -8.95 3.22
N VAL A 36 17.12 -7.69 3.63
CA VAL A 36 16.38 -7.11 4.74
C VAL A 36 14.89 -6.94 4.41
N LEU A 37 14.55 -6.61 3.16
CA LEU A 37 13.16 -6.51 2.71
C LEU A 37 12.49 -7.89 2.64
N GLU A 38 13.20 -8.92 2.20
CA GLU A 38 12.71 -10.31 2.21
C GLU A 38 12.53 -10.83 3.63
N GLU A 39 13.46 -10.54 4.55
CA GLU A 39 13.32 -10.85 5.97
C GLU A 39 12.07 -10.18 6.56
N PHE A 40 11.86 -8.90 6.25
CA PHE A 40 10.67 -8.17 6.70
C PHE A 40 9.38 -8.77 6.11
N ALA A 41 9.36 -9.02 4.80
CA ALA A 41 8.22 -9.61 4.11
C ALA A 41 7.86 -10.99 4.66
N SER A 42 8.85 -11.82 5.02
CA SER A 42 8.63 -13.16 5.59
C SER A 42 7.82 -13.16 6.89
N LYS A 43 7.78 -12.03 7.62
CA LYS A 43 7.01 -11.86 8.86
C LYS A 43 5.62 -11.25 8.62
N MET A 44 5.29 -10.89 7.38
CA MET A 44 4.00 -10.27 7.05
C MET A 44 2.90 -11.31 6.87
N ALA A 45 1.66 -10.89 7.17
CA ALA A 45 0.48 -11.74 7.12
C ALA A 45 0.25 -12.42 5.76
N PHE A 46 0.66 -11.79 4.66
CA PHE A 46 0.49 -12.35 3.32
C PHE A 46 1.48 -13.48 3.01
N MET A 47 2.58 -13.59 3.76
CA MET A 47 3.56 -14.68 3.63
C MET A 47 3.32 -15.82 4.61
N VAL A 48 2.86 -15.50 5.83
CA VAL A 48 2.65 -16.49 6.90
C VAL A 48 1.23 -17.04 6.91
N GLY A 49 0.24 -16.20 6.60
CA GLY A 49 -1.18 -16.52 6.75
C GLY A 49 -1.55 -16.82 8.20
N GLY A 50 -2.30 -17.91 8.40
CA GLY A 50 -2.63 -18.44 9.72
C GLY A 50 -3.42 -17.48 10.62
N LEU A 51 -3.39 -17.73 11.94
CA LEU A 51 -4.19 -16.99 12.92
C LEU A 51 -3.82 -15.50 12.99
N GLU A 52 -2.53 -15.19 12.98
CA GLU A 52 -2.06 -13.80 13.06
C GLU A 52 -2.56 -12.98 11.87
N GLY A 53 -2.53 -13.55 10.66
CA GLY A 53 -3.06 -12.90 9.47
C GLY A 53 -4.57 -12.64 9.57
N ILE A 54 -5.34 -13.65 10.00
CA ILE A 54 -6.79 -13.51 10.14
C ILE A 54 -7.16 -12.48 11.22
N ASN A 55 -6.45 -12.48 12.36
CA ASN A 55 -6.66 -11.48 13.41
C ASN A 55 -6.40 -10.06 12.91
N LYS A 56 -5.33 -9.83 12.14
CA LYS A 56 -5.09 -8.53 11.49
C LYS A 56 -6.22 -8.14 10.53
N ALA A 57 -6.78 -9.11 9.80
CA ALA A 57 -7.94 -8.88 8.93
C ALA A 57 -9.20 -8.55 9.72
N ILE A 58 -9.43 -9.16 10.89
CA ILE A 58 -10.55 -8.84 11.78
C ILE A 58 -10.38 -7.44 12.38
N GLU A 59 -9.18 -7.15 12.92
CA GLU A 59 -8.85 -5.85 13.53
C GLU A 59 -8.96 -4.67 12.54
N CYS A 60 -8.66 -4.91 11.25
CA CYS A 60 -8.73 -3.85 10.27
C CYS A 60 -10.16 -3.39 9.94
N ASN A 61 -11.18 -4.23 10.25
CA ASN A 61 -12.61 -3.99 9.98
C ASN A 61 -12.88 -3.44 8.57
N ASN A 62 -12.11 -3.91 7.60
CA ASN A 62 -12.15 -3.50 6.21
C ASN A 62 -12.08 -4.76 5.32
N THR A 63 -12.33 -4.61 4.03
CA THR A 63 -12.19 -5.73 3.09
C THR A 63 -10.74 -6.22 3.08
N ALA A 64 -10.59 -7.49 3.41
CA ALA A 64 -9.35 -8.24 3.32
C ALA A 64 -9.61 -9.54 2.55
N THR A 65 -8.55 -10.27 2.25
CA THR A 65 -8.61 -11.58 1.61
C THR A 65 -7.82 -12.59 2.42
N CYS A 66 -8.43 -13.74 2.70
CA CYS A 66 -7.73 -14.93 3.17
C CYS A 66 -7.63 -15.96 2.03
N GLU A 67 -6.44 -16.50 1.81
CA GLU A 67 -6.20 -17.56 0.83
C GLU A 67 -5.98 -18.90 1.54
N TYR A 68 -6.75 -19.91 1.13
CA TYR A 68 -6.58 -21.29 1.55
C TYR A 68 -5.38 -21.93 0.83
N SER A 69 -4.81 -22.99 1.39
CA SER A 69 -3.73 -23.77 0.76
C SER A 69 -4.13 -24.42 -0.59
N SER A 70 -5.44 -24.52 -0.86
CA SER A 70 -5.99 -24.87 -2.17
C SER A 70 -5.76 -23.79 -3.24
N GLY A 71 -5.50 -22.55 -2.84
CA GLY A 71 -5.48 -21.36 -3.69
C GLY A 71 -6.83 -20.63 -3.75
N LEU A 72 -7.87 -21.14 -3.08
CA LEU A 72 -9.15 -20.44 -2.96
C LEU A 72 -8.99 -19.18 -2.10
N GLN A 73 -9.39 -18.04 -2.64
CA GLN A 73 -9.33 -16.74 -2.01
C GLN A 73 -10.73 -16.31 -1.55
N VAL A 74 -10.87 -15.94 -0.29
CA VAL A 74 -12.11 -15.41 0.31
C VAL A 74 -11.92 -13.94 0.62
N SER A 75 -12.60 -13.07 -0.11
CA SER A 75 -12.54 -11.61 0.05
C SER A 75 -13.78 -11.08 0.75
N GLY A 76 -13.63 -10.43 1.89
CA GLY A 76 -14.75 -9.94 2.69
C GLY A 76 -14.31 -9.15 3.92
N VAL A 77 -15.27 -8.73 4.74
CA VAL A 77 -14.98 -8.18 6.08
C VAL A 77 -14.97 -9.33 7.08
N PHE A 78 -13.79 -9.69 7.58
CA PHE A 78 -13.64 -10.78 8.56
C PHE A 78 -14.13 -10.32 9.93
N ASN A 79 -14.96 -11.13 10.59
CA ASN A 79 -15.52 -10.81 11.90
C ASN A 79 -15.27 -11.89 12.95
N GLU A 80 -14.91 -13.11 12.55
CA GLU A 80 -14.65 -14.19 13.51
C GLU A 80 -13.64 -15.22 12.96
N VAL A 81 -12.82 -15.74 13.87
CA VAL A 81 -12.00 -16.94 13.69
C VAL A 81 -12.17 -17.85 14.90
N ILE A 82 -12.32 -19.15 14.67
CA ILE A 82 -12.30 -20.17 15.72
C ILE A 82 -10.98 -20.92 15.63
N THR A 83 -10.36 -21.19 16.77
CA THR A 83 -9.09 -21.92 16.85
C THR A 83 -9.24 -23.23 17.61
N ASP A 84 -8.33 -24.17 17.35
CA ASP A 84 -8.12 -25.32 18.23
C ASP A 84 -7.27 -24.96 19.46
N GLU A 85 -6.97 -25.98 20.28
CA GLU A 85 -6.14 -25.87 21.49
C GLU A 85 -4.70 -25.41 21.21
N ASN A 86 -4.23 -25.55 19.95
CA ASN A 86 -2.89 -25.16 19.51
C ASN A 86 -2.87 -23.79 18.82
N ASN A 87 -3.95 -23.00 18.92
CA ASN A 87 -4.11 -21.72 18.22
C ASN A 87 -4.07 -21.83 16.68
N SER A 88 -4.38 -23.00 16.11
CA SER A 88 -4.53 -23.14 14.66
C SER A 88 -5.95 -22.73 14.24
N PRO A 89 -6.13 -21.90 13.20
CA PRO A 89 -7.46 -21.57 12.70
C PRO A 89 -8.17 -22.81 12.17
N ILE A 90 -9.39 -23.05 12.66
CA ILE A 90 -10.24 -24.18 12.25
C ILE A 90 -11.51 -23.73 11.55
N TYR A 91 -11.89 -22.46 11.68
CA TYR A 91 -13.03 -21.88 11.01
C TYR A 91 -12.83 -20.37 10.89
N LEU A 92 -13.22 -19.80 9.75
CA LEU A 92 -13.27 -18.35 9.55
C LEU A 92 -14.66 -17.92 9.15
N ARG A 93 -14.99 -16.66 9.45
CA ARG A 93 -16.25 -16.04 9.07
C ARG A 93 -16.04 -14.59 8.62
N THR A 94 -16.75 -14.24 7.57
CA THR A 94 -16.95 -12.87 7.11
C THR A 94 -18.39 -12.45 7.32
N THR A 95 -18.61 -11.14 7.35
CA THR A 95 -19.93 -10.52 7.44
C THR A 95 -20.20 -9.67 6.20
N GLY A 96 -21.45 -9.68 5.74
CA GLY A 96 -21.88 -8.94 4.56
C GLY A 96 -21.25 -9.46 3.27
N LYS A 97 -21.19 -8.59 2.26
CA LYS A 97 -20.71 -8.93 0.92
C LYS A 97 -19.36 -9.64 0.96
N THR A 98 -19.32 -10.85 0.41
CA THR A 98 -18.11 -11.66 0.27
C THR A 98 -18.00 -12.15 -1.18
N ALA A 99 -16.78 -12.30 -1.67
CA ALA A 99 -16.53 -12.91 -2.98
C ALA A 99 -15.48 -14.02 -2.84
N LEU A 100 -15.65 -15.07 -3.63
CA LEU A 100 -14.67 -16.14 -3.76
C LEU A 100 -13.92 -15.98 -5.08
N ALA A 101 -12.60 -16.13 -5.03
CA ALA A 101 -11.73 -15.99 -6.18
C ALA A 101 -10.68 -17.10 -6.23
N PHE A 102 -10.08 -17.28 -7.41
CA PHE A 102 -8.88 -18.09 -7.59
C PHE A 102 -7.94 -17.34 -8.53
N GLY A 103 -6.66 -17.24 -8.17
CA GLY A 103 -5.68 -16.52 -8.98
C GLY A 103 -6.04 -15.04 -9.22
N ASN A 104 -6.63 -14.37 -8.23
CA ASN A 104 -7.11 -12.98 -8.31
C ASN A 104 -8.23 -12.75 -9.33
N LYS A 105 -9.00 -13.79 -9.66
CA LYS A 105 -10.21 -13.71 -10.48
C LYS A 105 -11.41 -14.31 -9.78
N GLU A 106 -12.52 -13.57 -9.76
CA GLU A 106 -13.76 -14.04 -9.13
C GLU A 106 -14.23 -15.36 -9.75
N LEU A 107 -14.64 -16.30 -8.89
CA LEU A 107 -15.25 -17.55 -9.31
C LEU A 107 -16.69 -17.30 -9.75
N GLN A 108 -17.03 -17.80 -10.93
CA GLN A 108 -18.37 -17.65 -11.51
C GLN A 108 -19.46 -18.14 -10.54
N GLY A 109 -20.39 -17.25 -10.19
CA GLY A 109 -21.50 -17.55 -9.29
C GLY A 109 -21.16 -17.45 -7.80
N HIS A 110 -19.97 -16.97 -7.44
CA HIS A 110 -19.55 -16.79 -6.04
C HIS A 110 -19.08 -15.35 -5.74
N GLY A 111 -19.65 -14.37 -6.44
CA GLY A 111 -19.41 -12.95 -6.19
C GLY A 111 -20.25 -12.37 -5.06
N ILE A 112 -20.10 -11.05 -4.86
CA ILE A 112 -20.72 -10.28 -3.77
C ILE A 112 -22.26 -10.29 -3.75
N ASP A 113 -22.89 -10.55 -4.89
CA ASP A 113 -24.35 -10.64 -5.00
C ASP A 113 -24.87 -12.00 -4.52
N TYR A 114 -24.04 -13.04 -4.61
CA TYR A 114 -24.38 -14.39 -4.16
C TYR A 114 -24.10 -14.54 -2.66
N HIS A 115 -22.87 -14.23 -2.20
CA HIS A 115 -22.52 -14.25 -0.76
C HIS A 115 -22.76 -12.89 -0.10
N LYS A 116 -24.00 -12.38 -0.21
CA LYS A 116 -24.36 -11.02 0.23
C LYS A 116 -24.36 -10.83 1.75
N ASP A 117 -24.61 -11.90 2.51
CA ASP A 117 -24.81 -11.87 3.97
C ASP A 117 -23.54 -12.25 4.75
N GLY A 118 -22.55 -12.83 4.08
CA GLY A 118 -21.31 -13.32 4.66
C GLY A 118 -20.90 -14.66 4.06
N PHE A 119 -19.77 -15.15 4.54
CA PHE A 119 -19.25 -16.47 4.20
C PHE A 119 -18.63 -17.07 5.46
N GLY A 120 -18.80 -18.36 5.67
CA GLY A 120 -18.20 -19.05 6.80
C GLY A 120 -17.83 -20.46 6.43
N SER A 121 -16.58 -20.83 6.68
CA SER A 121 -16.08 -22.14 6.26
C SER A 121 -15.02 -22.69 7.20
N PRO A 122 -15.01 -24.02 7.42
CA PRO A 122 -13.92 -24.69 8.13
C PRO A 122 -12.58 -24.55 7.40
N VAL A 123 -11.51 -24.79 8.15
CA VAL A 123 -10.12 -24.88 7.73
C VAL A 123 -9.54 -26.13 8.40
N GLY A 124 -8.76 -26.93 7.67
CA GLY A 124 -8.05 -28.05 8.31
C GLY A 124 -8.12 -29.38 7.57
N LYS A 125 -7.40 -30.35 8.13
CA LYS A 125 -7.38 -31.75 7.66
C LYS A 125 -8.69 -32.47 8.00
N TRP A 126 -9.01 -33.45 7.17
CA TRP A 126 -10.14 -34.34 7.38
C TRP A 126 -9.70 -35.59 8.13
N LYS A 127 -10.52 -36.12 9.05
CA LYS A 127 -10.19 -37.30 9.86
C LYS A 127 -10.05 -38.57 9.01
N GLN A 128 -10.80 -38.66 7.92
CA GLN A 128 -10.92 -39.86 7.11
C GLN A 128 -9.72 -40.09 6.17
N THR A 129 -8.79 -39.14 6.07
CA THR A 129 -7.64 -39.25 5.16
C THR A 129 -6.40 -38.54 5.71
N PRO A 130 -5.19 -39.11 5.53
CA PRO A 130 -3.95 -38.45 5.94
C PRO A 130 -3.52 -37.34 4.96
N SER A 131 -4.05 -37.32 3.73
CA SER A 131 -3.69 -36.35 2.70
C SER A 131 -4.39 -35.01 2.91
N ALA A 132 -3.73 -33.93 2.50
CA ALA A 132 -4.34 -32.60 2.47
C ALA A 132 -5.62 -32.63 1.61
N PRO A 133 -6.74 -32.07 2.09
CA PRO A 133 -8.03 -32.22 1.43
C PRO A 133 -8.07 -31.62 0.03
N GLU A 134 -7.32 -30.53 -0.21
CA GLU A 134 -7.20 -29.90 -1.51
C GLU A 134 -6.48 -30.76 -2.56
N LEU A 135 -5.74 -31.80 -2.15
CA LEU A 135 -4.98 -32.69 -3.05
C LEU A 135 -5.69 -34.01 -3.34
N LEU A 136 -6.83 -34.28 -2.70
CA LEU A 136 -7.56 -35.52 -2.93
C LEU A 136 -8.03 -35.60 -4.38
N THR A 137 -7.97 -36.78 -4.99
CA THR A 137 -8.53 -37.04 -6.32
C THR A 137 -10.04 -37.33 -6.25
N ASN A 138 -10.73 -37.36 -7.38
CA ASN A 138 -12.15 -37.72 -7.41
C ASN A 138 -12.41 -39.15 -6.91
N ASP A 139 -11.53 -40.10 -7.25
CA ASP A 139 -11.65 -41.48 -6.76
C ASP A 139 -11.49 -41.54 -5.23
N GLN A 140 -10.58 -40.75 -4.68
CA GLN A 140 -10.41 -40.62 -3.23
C GLN A 140 -11.63 -39.98 -2.58
N LEU A 141 -12.20 -38.91 -3.15
CA LEU A 141 -13.45 -38.32 -2.66
C LEU A 141 -14.61 -39.32 -2.69
N HIS A 142 -14.73 -40.09 -3.77
CA HIS A 142 -15.75 -41.13 -3.91
C HIS A 142 -15.59 -42.24 -2.85
N ALA A 143 -14.35 -42.65 -2.58
CA ALA A 143 -14.06 -43.61 -1.50
C ALA A 143 -14.44 -43.08 -0.11
N LEU A 144 -14.43 -41.75 0.06
CA LEU A 144 -14.90 -41.06 1.26
C LEU A 144 -16.42 -40.81 1.27
N GLY A 145 -17.14 -41.23 0.23
CA GLY A 145 -18.59 -41.01 0.09
C GLY A 145 -18.97 -39.59 -0.35
N ILE A 146 -18.01 -38.76 -0.74
CA ILE A 146 -18.21 -37.40 -1.25
C ILE A 146 -18.44 -37.52 -2.76
N VAL A 147 -19.70 -37.61 -3.16
CA VAL A 147 -20.13 -37.76 -4.55
C VAL A 147 -21.30 -36.84 -4.81
N GLU A 148 -21.27 -36.10 -5.92
CA GLU A 148 -22.39 -35.25 -6.34
C GLU A 148 -23.71 -36.04 -6.37
N GLY A 149 -24.77 -35.42 -5.86
CA GLY A 149 -26.09 -36.02 -5.70
C GLY A 149 -26.27 -36.87 -4.44
N LYS A 150 -25.20 -37.23 -3.71
CA LYS A 150 -25.29 -38.09 -2.52
C LYS A 150 -25.14 -37.31 -1.22
N LYS A 151 -25.68 -37.88 -0.13
CA LYS A 151 -25.42 -37.40 1.23
C LYS A 151 -24.00 -37.78 1.64
N ALA A 152 -23.27 -36.84 2.21
CA ALA A 152 -21.93 -37.05 2.75
C ALA A 152 -21.84 -36.46 4.16
N LYS A 153 -20.96 -37.06 4.96
CA LYS A 153 -20.56 -36.56 6.28
C LYS A 153 -19.05 -36.44 6.30
N LEU A 154 -18.58 -35.24 6.59
CA LEU A 154 -17.17 -34.91 6.66
C LEU A 154 -16.81 -34.50 8.10
N GLU A 155 -15.69 -35.01 8.60
CA GLU A 155 -15.23 -34.72 9.95
C GLU A 155 -13.82 -34.16 9.87
N PHE A 156 -13.60 -32.99 10.44
CA PHE A 156 -12.29 -32.36 10.51
C PHE A 156 -11.53 -32.87 11.74
N MET A 157 -10.20 -32.91 11.66
CA MET A 157 -9.33 -33.24 12.81
C MET A 157 -9.59 -32.32 14.00
N SER A 158 -9.98 -31.07 13.73
CA SER A 158 -10.39 -30.08 14.74
C SER A 158 -11.67 -30.42 15.50
N GLY A 159 -12.46 -31.38 15.03
CA GLY A 159 -13.76 -31.73 15.60
C GLY A 159 -14.96 -31.05 14.93
N ILE A 160 -14.75 -30.21 13.90
CA ILE A 160 -15.84 -29.70 13.08
C ILE A 160 -16.45 -30.84 12.27
N VAL A 161 -17.78 -30.92 12.24
CA VAL A 161 -18.52 -31.90 11.44
C VAL A 161 -19.41 -31.17 10.47
N VAL A 162 -19.29 -31.49 9.18
CA VAL A 162 -20.13 -30.99 8.10
C VAL A 162 -20.92 -32.15 7.52
N SER A 163 -22.23 -32.00 7.35
CA SER A 163 -23.10 -33.05 6.81
C SER A 163 -24.18 -32.45 5.94
N GLY A 164 -24.38 -33.00 4.75
CA GLY A 164 -25.36 -32.49 3.79
C GLY A 164 -25.38 -33.34 2.52
N LYS A 165 -26.17 -32.92 1.54
CA LYS A 165 -26.14 -33.50 0.20
C LYS A 165 -25.17 -32.71 -0.66
N VAL A 166 -24.20 -33.39 -1.27
CA VAL A 166 -23.23 -32.77 -2.17
C VAL A 166 -23.95 -32.39 -3.47
N GLU A 167 -23.97 -31.10 -3.81
CA GLU A 167 -24.58 -30.61 -5.05
C GLU A 167 -23.52 -30.35 -6.12
N LYS A 168 -22.35 -29.83 -5.74
CA LYS A 168 -21.29 -29.47 -6.70
C LYS A 168 -19.91 -29.60 -6.06
N ILE A 169 -18.95 -30.10 -6.83
CA ILE A 169 -17.53 -30.16 -6.46
C ILE A 169 -16.75 -29.30 -7.45
N LEU A 170 -16.14 -28.22 -6.96
CA LEU A 170 -15.35 -27.30 -7.78
C LEU A 170 -13.85 -27.58 -7.64
N ARG A 171 -13.18 -27.75 -8.79
CA ARG A 171 -11.74 -27.93 -8.89
C ARG A 171 -11.11 -26.91 -9.84
N HIS A 172 -9.86 -26.57 -9.56
CA HIS A 172 -9.00 -25.80 -10.47
C HIS A 172 -7.56 -26.28 -10.31
N ASP A 173 -6.81 -26.36 -11.41
CA ASP A 173 -5.42 -26.85 -11.42
C ASP A 173 -5.21 -28.17 -10.65
N GLY A 174 -6.15 -29.09 -10.79
CA GLY A 174 -6.15 -30.39 -10.11
C GLY A 174 -6.49 -30.34 -8.61
N LYS A 175 -6.53 -29.16 -7.99
CA LYS A 175 -6.87 -28.97 -6.59
C LYS A 175 -8.37 -28.87 -6.36
N LEU A 176 -8.83 -29.42 -5.25
CA LEU A 176 -10.19 -29.24 -4.75
C LEU A 176 -10.30 -27.88 -4.04
N LEU A 177 -11.19 -27.02 -4.52
CA LEU A 177 -11.36 -25.66 -4.01
C LEU A 177 -12.58 -25.52 -3.11
N LEU A 178 -13.74 -26.02 -3.58
CA LEU A 178 -15.04 -25.76 -2.97
C LEU A 178 -15.94 -26.99 -3.11
N ILE A 179 -16.71 -27.31 -2.07
CA ILE A 179 -17.81 -28.26 -2.14
C ILE A 179 -19.09 -27.54 -1.73
N THR A 180 -20.08 -27.57 -2.62
CA THR A 180 -21.41 -27.00 -2.37
C THR A 180 -22.33 -28.09 -1.83
N PHE A 181 -22.98 -27.82 -0.70
CA PHE A 181 -23.93 -28.70 -0.05
C PHE A 181 -25.34 -28.08 0.03
N SER A 182 -26.38 -28.90 -0.18
CA SER A 182 -27.76 -28.58 0.19
C SER A 182 -28.15 -29.31 1.48
N ASN A 183 -29.13 -28.77 2.21
CA ASN A 183 -29.57 -29.28 3.51
C ASN A 183 -28.38 -29.54 4.45
N CYS A 184 -27.47 -28.56 4.52
CA CYS A 184 -26.19 -28.71 5.18
C CYS A 184 -26.25 -28.29 6.64
N SER A 185 -25.65 -29.08 7.52
CA SER A 185 -25.37 -28.72 8.91
C SER A 185 -23.87 -28.75 9.15
N ALA A 186 -23.32 -27.66 9.67
CA ALA A 186 -21.94 -27.60 10.17
C ALA A 186 -21.92 -27.29 11.66
N LYS A 187 -21.19 -28.08 12.46
CA LYS A 187 -21.15 -27.95 13.92
C LYS A 187 -19.74 -28.12 14.48
N TYR A 188 -19.47 -27.47 15.61
CA TYR A 188 -18.28 -27.66 16.42
C TYR A 188 -18.67 -27.84 17.89
N GLY A 189 -18.60 -29.07 18.40
CA GLY A 189 -19.22 -29.43 19.67
C GLY A 189 -20.72 -29.09 19.64
N ASP A 190 -21.19 -28.31 20.62
CA ASP A 190 -22.58 -27.84 20.69
C ASP A 190 -22.86 -26.60 19.83
N ARG A 191 -21.82 -25.98 19.28
CA ARG A 191 -21.95 -24.75 18.50
C ARG A 191 -22.38 -25.05 17.06
N VAL A 192 -23.48 -24.44 16.64
CA VAL A 192 -23.93 -24.45 15.23
C VAL A 192 -23.13 -23.41 14.44
N LEU A 193 -22.42 -23.87 13.40
CA LEU A 193 -21.64 -23.03 12.50
C LEU A 193 -22.39 -22.76 11.19
N PHE A 194 -23.23 -23.69 10.76
CA PHE A 194 -24.14 -23.54 9.63
C PHE A 194 -25.40 -24.38 9.89
N ASP A 195 -26.57 -23.80 9.65
CA ASP A 195 -27.86 -24.46 9.79
C ASP A 195 -28.50 -24.69 8.40
N PRO A 196 -29.15 -25.83 8.14
CA PRO A 196 -29.82 -26.11 6.87
C PRO A 196 -30.80 -25.01 6.42
N ASP A 197 -31.45 -24.34 7.36
CA ASP A 197 -32.43 -23.29 7.07
C ASP A 197 -31.79 -22.00 6.50
N TRP A 198 -30.45 -21.87 6.61
CA TRP A 198 -29.70 -20.74 6.05
C TRP A 198 -29.45 -20.89 4.54
N GLY A 199 -29.78 -22.04 3.96
CA GLY A 199 -29.73 -22.30 2.53
C GLY A 199 -28.54 -23.15 2.10
N THR A 200 -28.00 -22.84 0.92
CA THR A 200 -26.89 -23.57 0.32
C THR A 200 -25.59 -23.25 1.05
N CYS A 201 -24.84 -24.29 1.42
CA CYS A 201 -23.55 -24.15 2.10
C CYS A 201 -22.42 -24.37 1.09
N ASP A 202 -21.65 -23.33 0.81
CA ASP A 202 -20.42 -23.42 0.03
C ASP A 202 -19.22 -23.56 0.97
N MET A 203 -18.67 -24.76 1.05
CA MET A 203 -17.56 -25.08 1.94
C MET A 203 -16.23 -24.96 1.20
N ALA A 204 -15.42 -23.97 1.59
CA ALA A 204 -14.03 -23.83 1.16
C ALA A 204 -13.20 -25.04 1.63
N VAL A 205 -12.30 -25.48 0.78
CA VAL A 205 -11.40 -26.61 1.05
C VAL A 205 -9.97 -26.11 1.13
N GLY A 206 -9.29 -26.48 2.22
CA GLY A 206 -7.85 -26.30 2.37
C GLY A 206 -7.39 -26.69 3.78
N GLU A 207 -6.22 -27.33 3.85
CA GLU A 207 -5.57 -27.70 5.11
C GLU A 207 -5.30 -26.48 6.02
N ARG A 208 -4.93 -25.33 5.43
CA ARG A 208 -4.55 -24.13 6.19
C ARG A 208 -4.84 -22.85 5.41
N ILE A 209 -4.77 -21.71 6.09
CA ILE A 209 -4.72 -20.38 5.45
C ILE A 209 -3.26 -20.05 5.14
N SER A 210 -2.92 -20.00 3.86
CA SER A 210 -1.56 -19.77 3.35
C SER A 210 -1.19 -18.30 3.30
N SER A 211 -2.16 -17.41 3.11
CA SER A 211 -1.93 -15.97 2.97
C SER A 211 -3.12 -15.17 3.49
N VAL A 212 -2.86 -14.00 4.10
CA VAL A 212 -3.87 -12.99 4.40
C VAL A 212 -3.38 -11.60 4.01
N PHE A 213 -4.15 -10.86 3.23
CA PHE A 213 -3.77 -9.53 2.75
C PHE A 213 -4.95 -8.57 2.68
N ASN A 214 -4.65 -7.27 2.63
CA ASN A 214 -5.67 -6.22 2.56
C ASN A 214 -6.21 -6.07 1.13
N GLY A 215 -7.51 -5.81 1.00
CA GLY A 215 -8.21 -5.66 -0.27
C GLY A 215 -8.84 -6.94 -0.76
N ALA A 216 -9.74 -6.81 -1.73
CA ALA A 216 -10.32 -7.94 -2.44
C ALA A 216 -9.30 -8.56 -3.41
N ALA A 217 -9.42 -9.87 -3.63
CA ALA A 217 -8.61 -10.63 -4.59
C ALA A 217 -8.87 -10.14 -6.02
N ASP A 218 -10.14 -10.09 -6.43
CA ASP A 218 -10.58 -9.45 -7.67
C ASP A 218 -11.19 -8.08 -7.35
N LYS A 219 -10.37 -7.04 -7.41
CA LYS A 219 -10.77 -5.67 -7.04
C LYS A 219 -11.85 -5.10 -7.95
N ASP A 220 -11.81 -5.48 -9.23
CA ASP A 220 -12.74 -4.99 -10.24
C ASP A 220 -14.13 -5.60 -10.01
N ALA A 221 -14.19 -6.92 -9.82
CA ALA A 221 -15.44 -7.63 -9.55
C ALA A 221 -16.05 -7.27 -8.19
N TYR A 222 -15.21 -7.14 -7.16
CA TYR A 222 -15.67 -6.78 -5.81
C TYR A 222 -16.16 -5.31 -5.72
N ASN A 223 -15.87 -4.49 -6.73
CA ASN A 223 -16.19 -3.06 -6.78
C ASN A 223 -15.71 -2.33 -5.51
N GLN A 224 -14.45 -2.58 -5.12
CA GLN A 224 -13.89 -2.00 -3.91
C GLN A 224 -13.66 -0.49 -4.11
N VAL A 225 -14.62 0.33 -3.64
CA VAL A 225 -14.51 1.79 -3.72
C VAL A 225 -13.26 2.23 -2.94
N ALA A 226 -12.36 2.94 -3.62
CA ALA A 226 -11.17 3.50 -2.98
C ALA A 226 -11.58 4.43 -1.84
N LEU A 227 -11.02 4.21 -0.65
CA LEU A 227 -11.13 5.13 0.47
C LEU A 227 -10.44 6.44 0.09
N VAL A 228 -11.22 7.42 -0.37
CA VAL A 228 -10.70 8.77 -0.61
C VAL A 228 -10.59 9.46 0.76
N PRO A 229 -9.38 9.87 1.19
CA PRO A 229 -9.22 10.59 2.45
C PRO A 229 -10.11 11.85 2.44
N LYS A 230 -10.92 12.02 3.48
CA LYS A 230 -11.73 13.24 3.67
C LYS A 230 -10.85 14.46 3.89
N GLU A 231 -9.68 14.25 4.47
CA GLU A 231 -8.65 15.26 4.68
C GLU A 231 -7.92 15.54 3.36
N ARG A 232 -8.30 16.64 2.71
CA ARG A 232 -7.51 17.20 1.62
C ARG A 232 -6.29 17.89 2.21
N THR A 233 -5.16 17.81 1.51
CA THR A 233 -3.94 18.57 1.84
C THR A 233 -4.32 19.99 2.22
N ILE A 234 -4.01 20.40 3.46
CA ILE A 234 -4.30 21.74 3.96
C ILE A 234 -3.52 22.73 3.10
N LYS A 235 -4.19 23.35 2.13
CA LYS A 235 -3.64 24.47 1.38
C LYS A 235 -3.75 25.68 2.31
N VAL A 236 -2.61 26.14 2.83
CA VAL A 236 -2.55 27.41 3.57
C VAL A 236 -3.20 28.49 2.69
N PRO A 237 -4.22 29.21 3.17
CA PRO A 237 -4.88 30.26 2.38
C PRO A 237 -3.86 31.29 1.90
N SER A 238 -3.81 31.56 0.59
CA SER A 238 -2.95 32.60 0.05
C SER A 238 -3.54 33.97 0.38
N ASP A 239 -2.95 34.65 1.36
CA ASP A 239 -3.33 36.02 1.74
C ASP A 239 -2.88 37.04 0.66
N ALA A 240 -3.37 38.28 0.77
CA ALA A 240 -3.07 39.31 -0.22
C ALA A 240 -1.56 39.62 -0.33
N LYS A 241 -0.80 39.44 0.76
CA LYS A 241 0.66 39.66 0.77
C LYS A 241 1.35 38.55 -0.01
N ARG A 242 1.01 37.29 0.25
CA ARG A 242 1.53 36.12 -0.45
C ARG A 242 1.21 36.13 -1.94
N LYS A 243 -0.02 36.49 -2.33
CA LYS A 243 -0.39 36.62 -3.76
C LYS A 243 0.47 37.64 -4.50
N ARG A 244 0.83 38.75 -3.86
CA ARG A 244 1.74 39.76 -4.45
C ARG A 244 3.13 39.18 -4.67
N LEU A 245 3.66 38.47 -3.68
CA LEU A 245 4.94 37.78 -3.81
C LEU A 245 4.91 36.72 -4.92
N GLU A 246 3.89 35.87 -4.95
CA GLU A 246 3.66 34.85 -5.99
C GLU A 246 3.63 35.48 -7.41
N ASN A 247 3.03 36.67 -7.56
CA ASN A 247 3.05 37.41 -8.82
C ASN A 247 4.44 37.94 -9.20
N LEU A 248 5.29 38.32 -8.24
CA LEU A 248 6.68 38.70 -8.52
C LEU A 248 7.49 37.49 -9.01
N TYR A 249 7.34 36.32 -8.36
CA TYR A 249 7.92 35.06 -8.82
C TYR A 249 7.46 34.69 -10.24
N ALA A 250 6.17 34.83 -10.52
CA ALA A 250 5.63 34.56 -11.86
C ALA A 250 6.26 35.46 -12.94
N GLN A 251 6.53 36.73 -12.62
CA GLN A 251 7.19 37.66 -13.54
C GLN A 251 8.66 37.27 -13.80
N VAL A 252 9.42 36.95 -12.75
CA VAL A 252 10.82 36.49 -12.90
C VAL A 252 10.89 35.19 -13.70
N ARG A 253 9.98 34.25 -13.43
CA ARG A 253 9.85 33.01 -14.21
C ARG A 253 9.58 33.29 -15.69
N LYS A 254 8.68 34.22 -16.01
CA LYS A 254 8.40 34.60 -17.40
C LYS A 254 9.63 35.20 -18.09
N ILE A 255 10.41 36.03 -17.40
CA ILE A 255 11.66 36.58 -17.93
C ILE A 255 12.67 35.45 -18.19
N ARG A 256 12.81 34.51 -17.25
CA ARG A 256 13.69 33.33 -17.38
C ARG A 256 13.33 32.47 -18.58
N GLU A 257 12.05 32.13 -18.74
CA GLU A 257 11.58 31.24 -19.81
C GLU A 257 11.61 31.92 -21.18
N SER A 258 11.20 33.20 -21.27
CA SER A 258 11.21 33.95 -22.53
C SER A 258 12.59 34.46 -22.94
N LYS A 259 13.55 34.51 -22.01
CA LYS A 259 14.88 35.12 -22.19
C LYS A 259 14.85 36.58 -22.66
N THR A 260 13.79 37.32 -22.31
CA THR A 260 13.56 38.72 -22.67
C THR A 260 13.03 39.50 -21.46
N GLY A 261 13.17 40.83 -21.48
CA GLY A 261 12.62 41.70 -20.43
C GLY A 261 13.49 41.83 -19.19
N TYR A 262 14.80 41.59 -19.30
CA TYR A 262 15.73 41.63 -18.18
C TYR A 262 15.81 42.99 -17.50
N GLU A 263 15.61 44.08 -18.24
CA GLU A 263 15.59 45.46 -17.72
C GLU A 263 14.58 45.66 -16.57
N ARG A 264 13.55 44.81 -16.50
CA ARG A 264 12.52 44.85 -15.44
C ARG A 264 12.95 44.18 -14.14
N LEU A 265 14.06 43.44 -14.12
CA LEU A 265 14.53 42.72 -12.93
C LEU A 265 14.87 43.66 -11.76
N GLY A 266 15.36 44.88 -12.06
CA GLY A 266 15.62 45.90 -11.04
C GLY A 266 14.35 46.35 -10.33
N GLU A 267 13.31 46.70 -11.08
CA GLU A 267 12.01 47.12 -10.55
C GLU A 267 11.35 46.01 -9.71
N ILE A 268 11.42 44.76 -10.20
CA ILE A 268 10.88 43.60 -9.48
C ILE A 268 11.62 43.41 -8.15
N TRP A 269 12.95 43.53 -8.15
CA TRP A 269 13.75 43.39 -6.93
C TRP A 269 13.45 44.51 -5.92
N GLU A 270 13.36 45.77 -6.37
CA GLU A 270 12.99 46.88 -5.48
C GLU A 270 11.60 46.70 -4.87
N THR A 271 10.63 46.24 -5.68
CA THR A 271 9.28 45.91 -5.21
C THR A 271 9.29 44.77 -4.18
N GLN A 272 10.09 43.73 -4.42
CA GLN A 272 10.27 42.63 -3.46
C GLN A 272 10.90 43.15 -2.16
N GLN A 273 11.93 43.99 -2.22
CA GLN A 273 12.60 44.50 -1.01
C GLN A 273 11.67 45.39 -0.18
N ALA A 274 10.82 46.19 -0.81
CA ALA A 274 9.86 47.05 -0.10
C ALA A 274 8.71 46.26 0.56
N ALA A 275 8.15 45.26 -0.14
CA ALA A 275 6.96 44.54 0.32
C ALA A 275 7.26 43.23 1.07
N HIS A 276 8.41 42.61 0.77
CA HIS A 276 8.83 41.27 1.22
C HIS A 276 10.33 41.21 1.55
N PRO A 277 10.86 42.06 2.46
CA PRO A 277 12.29 42.15 2.75
C PRO A 277 12.93 40.86 3.29
N GLU A 278 12.12 39.89 3.74
CA GLU A 278 12.58 38.58 4.22
C GLU A 278 12.75 37.54 3.11
N ASP A 279 12.24 37.81 1.90
CA ASP A 279 12.30 36.86 0.79
C ASP A 279 13.67 36.89 0.09
N TRP A 280 14.57 36.02 0.54
CA TRP A 280 15.89 35.87 -0.05
C TRP A 280 15.85 35.04 -1.36
N LEU A 281 14.83 34.20 -1.54
CA LEU A 281 14.79 33.22 -2.62
C LEU A 281 14.53 33.88 -3.98
N LEU A 282 13.62 34.86 -4.06
CA LEU A 282 13.40 35.60 -5.32
C LEU A 282 14.64 36.40 -5.69
N SER A 283 15.29 37.03 -4.70
CA SER A 283 16.59 37.68 -4.88
C SER A 283 17.64 36.72 -5.47
N MET A 284 17.64 35.46 -5.02
CA MET A 284 18.55 34.44 -5.55
C MET A 284 18.24 34.02 -6.99
N GLU A 285 16.96 33.90 -7.35
CA GLU A 285 16.57 33.62 -8.74
C GLU A 285 16.96 34.75 -9.70
N ILE A 286 16.82 36.01 -9.25
CA ILE A 286 17.26 37.17 -10.04
C ILE A 286 18.78 37.17 -10.17
N PHE A 287 19.52 36.90 -9.09
CA PHE A 287 20.98 36.80 -9.12
C PHE A 287 21.46 35.76 -10.14
N GLU A 288 20.87 34.57 -10.15
CA GLU A 288 21.19 33.50 -11.11
C GLU A 288 21.00 33.96 -12.57
N ILE A 289 19.90 34.66 -12.87
CA ILE A 289 19.62 35.18 -14.21
C ILE A 289 20.66 36.23 -14.61
N LEU A 290 20.96 37.19 -13.73
CA LEU A 290 21.94 38.24 -14.00
C LEU A 290 23.36 37.69 -14.16
N ASP A 291 23.71 36.68 -13.37
CA ASP A 291 24.99 35.99 -13.45
C ASP A 291 25.15 35.22 -14.75
N THR A 292 24.09 34.57 -15.23
CA THR A 292 24.09 33.79 -16.48
C THR A 292 24.12 34.69 -17.72
N THR A 293 23.46 35.83 -17.67
CA THR A 293 23.29 36.74 -18.83
C THR A 293 24.35 37.85 -18.90
N ASP A 294 25.17 38.02 -17.85
CA ASP A 294 26.10 39.13 -17.64
C ASP A 294 25.47 40.53 -17.83
N GLN A 295 24.19 40.65 -17.48
CA GLN A 295 23.45 41.91 -17.54
C GLN A 295 23.39 42.61 -16.17
N GLN A 296 23.26 43.94 -16.19
CA GLN A 296 23.04 44.77 -15.00
C GLN A 296 23.98 44.46 -13.83
N ARG A 297 25.30 44.48 -14.08
CA ARG A 297 26.35 44.13 -13.10
C ARG A 297 26.21 44.87 -11.76
N GLN A 298 25.77 46.13 -11.78
CA GLN A 298 25.52 46.91 -10.56
C GLN A 298 24.38 46.33 -9.72
N LEU A 299 23.28 45.92 -10.34
CA LEU A 299 22.15 45.29 -9.65
C LEU A 299 22.57 43.94 -9.06
N LYS A 300 23.29 43.13 -9.84
CA LYS A 300 23.86 41.86 -9.37
C LYS A 300 24.68 42.03 -8.08
N ALA A 301 25.60 43.00 -8.06
CA ALA A 301 26.41 43.28 -6.88
C ALA A 301 25.58 43.72 -5.65
N LYS A 302 24.50 44.50 -5.88
CA LYS A 302 23.57 44.87 -4.79
C LYS A 302 22.83 43.65 -4.23
N ILE A 303 22.34 42.77 -5.09
CA ILE A 303 21.64 41.54 -4.69
C ILE A 303 22.59 40.59 -3.96
N GLU A 304 23.82 40.43 -4.47
CA GLU A 304 24.85 39.62 -3.82
C GLU A 304 25.15 40.10 -2.40
N LYS A 305 25.27 41.43 -2.22
CA LYS A 305 25.45 42.02 -0.89
C LYS A 305 24.27 41.68 0.03
N PHE A 306 23.04 41.88 -0.43
CA PHE A 306 21.83 41.56 0.32
C PHE A 306 21.76 40.07 0.72
N LEU A 307 22.05 39.17 -0.21
CA LEU A 307 22.07 37.73 0.05
C LEU A 307 23.14 37.36 1.08
N ASN A 308 24.31 37.97 1.03
CA ASN A 308 25.36 37.77 2.05
C ASN A 308 24.96 38.32 3.43
N GLU A 309 24.23 39.44 3.48
CA GLU A 309 23.66 39.97 4.72
C GLU A 309 22.59 39.02 5.30
N LYS A 310 21.66 38.52 4.47
CA LYS A 310 20.64 37.53 4.88
C LYS A 310 21.26 36.21 5.32
N LYS A 311 22.30 35.76 4.63
CA LYS A 311 23.08 34.55 4.95
C LYS A 311 23.62 34.59 6.38
N ALA A 312 23.95 35.77 6.92
CA ALA A 312 24.51 35.93 8.27
C ALA A 312 23.46 35.88 9.40
N GLN A 313 22.16 35.92 9.09
CA GLN A 313 21.11 36.05 10.11
C GLN A 313 20.78 34.74 10.84
N THR A 314 20.76 33.60 10.13
CA THR A 314 20.47 32.30 10.72
C THR A 314 21.30 31.19 10.08
N LYS A 315 21.57 30.11 10.82
CA LYS A 315 22.32 28.94 10.34
C LYS A 315 21.65 28.26 9.14
N ASP A 316 20.32 28.25 9.11
CA ASP A 316 19.54 27.69 8.00
C ASP A 316 19.73 28.53 6.72
N LEU A 317 19.59 29.85 6.81
CA LEU A 317 19.86 30.76 5.69
C LEU A 317 21.32 30.70 5.24
N THR A 318 22.26 30.55 6.19
CA THR A 318 23.68 30.38 5.85
C THR A 318 23.88 29.21 4.89
N THR A 319 23.21 28.09 5.16
CA THR A 319 23.35 26.86 4.38
C THR A 319 22.66 27.01 3.03
N LEU A 320 21.39 27.44 3.02
CA LEU A 320 20.57 27.53 1.81
C LEU A 320 21.12 28.54 0.79
N ILE A 321 21.49 29.74 1.23
CA ILE A 321 22.03 30.77 0.33
C ILE A 321 23.41 30.36 -0.19
N SER A 322 24.27 29.76 0.65
CA SER A 322 25.57 29.25 0.19
C SER A 322 25.44 28.14 -0.85
N TRP A 323 24.45 27.26 -0.69
CA TRP A 323 24.15 26.23 -1.68
C TRP A 323 23.65 26.83 -2.98
N GLY A 324 22.81 27.86 -2.92
CA GLY A 324 22.41 28.61 -4.10
C GLY A 324 23.64 29.15 -4.86
N PHE A 325 24.57 29.82 -4.18
CA PHE A 325 25.76 30.38 -4.86
C PHE A 325 26.61 29.28 -5.49
N ARG A 326 26.79 28.16 -4.78
CA ARG A 326 27.48 26.97 -5.32
C ARG A 326 26.76 26.39 -6.53
N LEU A 327 25.43 26.39 -6.55
CA LEU A 327 24.64 25.88 -7.67
C LEU A 327 24.87 26.75 -8.93
N VAL A 328 24.86 28.07 -8.76
CA VAL A 328 25.16 29.03 -9.85
C VAL A 328 26.57 28.78 -10.41
N GLU A 329 27.58 28.61 -9.54
CA GLU A 329 28.94 28.25 -9.98
C GLU A 329 29.00 26.87 -10.65
N TYR A 330 28.30 25.88 -10.10
CA TYR A 330 28.26 24.54 -10.64
C TYR A 330 27.68 24.50 -12.06
N HIS A 331 26.63 25.29 -12.32
CA HIS A 331 26.04 25.42 -13.67
C HIS A 331 27.01 26.00 -14.71
N LYS A 332 28.09 26.67 -14.32
CA LYS A 332 29.13 27.16 -15.24
C LYS A 332 30.17 26.10 -15.63
N LYS A 333 30.22 24.95 -14.93
CA LYS A 333 31.23 23.93 -15.21
C LYS A 333 31.02 23.31 -16.60
N PRO A 334 32.08 23.17 -17.42
CA PRO A 334 31.98 22.64 -18.78
C PRO A 334 31.33 21.26 -18.85
N GLU A 335 31.64 20.39 -17.89
CA GLU A 335 31.12 19.03 -17.77
C GLU A 335 29.58 19.01 -17.62
N TYR A 336 29.01 19.97 -16.88
CA TYR A 336 27.58 20.06 -16.66
C TYR A 336 26.85 20.64 -17.87
N GLN A 337 27.42 21.68 -18.50
CA GLN A 337 26.91 22.25 -19.75
C GLN A 337 26.89 21.21 -20.88
N ALA A 338 27.92 20.38 -20.98
CA ALA A 338 27.98 19.28 -21.95
C ALA A 338 26.87 18.23 -21.73
N ALA A 339 26.56 17.88 -20.47
CA ALA A 339 25.49 16.95 -20.13
C ALA A 339 24.08 17.50 -20.41
N LEU A 340 23.86 18.81 -20.21
CA LEU A 340 22.60 19.48 -20.56
C LEU A 340 22.36 19.53 -22.08
N HIS A 341 23.42 19.72 -22.88
CA HIS A 341 23.33 19.72 -24.34
C HIS A 341 23.19 18.31 -24.95
N ALA A 342 23.69 17.28 -24.27
CA ALA A 342 23.57 15.88 -24.68
C ALA A 342 22.24 15.22 -24.28
N SER A 343 21.43 15.86 -23.43
CA SER A 343 20.12 15.35 -23.01
C SER A 343 19.07 15.65 -24.09
N PRO A 344 18.35 14.64 -24.63
CA PRO A 344 17.23 14.89 -25.54
C PRO A 344 16.15 15.70 -24.83
N LYS A 345 15.57 16.69 -25.53
CA LYS A 345 14.39 17.43 -25.06
C LYS A 345 13.15 16.55 -24.97
#